data_AF-A0A956RCE1-F1
#
_entry.id   AF-A0A956RCE1-F1
#
_cell.length_a   1.000
_cell.length_b   1.000
_cell.length_c   1.000
_cell.angle_alpha   90.00
_cell.angle_beta   90.00
_cell.angle_gamma   90.00
#
_symmetry.space_group_name_H-M   'P 1'
#
loop_
_entity.id
_entity.type
_entity.pdbx_description
1 polymer ?
#
loop_
_entity_poly.entity_id
_entity_poly.type
_entity_poly.pdbx_seq_one_letter_code
_entity_poly.pdbx_strand_id
1 'polypeptide(L)'
;EVQPTTWLRILGGARYEVFSQDLEAASPVVDEDDAVTAERTDTDALPSGSLVFALGEAMNLRAGYRMSVARPAVSAVAPFRIQDYVRRRTIDGNPDLQITRVHNADLRWEWFPGPTEVLAATVFYKEFIDPYELVVQNAEGSTLKYENAEGATNYGAELEARVGLGNLSPALSDLSLGTNLLLVASQIDLACTPLEGVPGECQENYTSTS
;
A
#
# COMPACT_ATOMS: atom_id res chain seq x y z
N GLU A 1 4.50 25.05 5.80
CA GLU A 1 5.68 25.06 4.92
C GLU A 1 6.65 26.12 5.42
N VAL A 2 7.93 25.80 5.51
CA VAL A 2 8.99 26.74 5.92
C VAL A 2 10.13 26.65 4.92
N GLN A 3 10.65 27.80 4.49
CA GLN A 3 11.81 27.90 3.61
C GLN A 3 12.92 28.64 4.35
N PRO A 4 13.72 27.94 5.19
CA PRO A 4 14.75 28.58 6.00
C PRO A 4 15.88 29.18 5.16
N THR A 5 16.11 28.64 3.95
CA THR A 5 17.11 29.14 3.00
C THR A 5 16.54 29.12 1.58
N THR A 6 17.27 29.69 0.62
CA THR A 6 16.91 29.65 -0.81
C THR A 6 17.03 28.24 -1.41
N TRP A 7 17.78 27.35 -0.78
CA TRP A 7 18.08 26.01 -1.27
C TRP A 7 17.37 24.90 -0.49
N LEU A 8 16.67 25.23 0.62
CA LEU A 8 15.99 24.27 1.47
C LEU A 8 14.54 24.67 1.68
N ARG A 9 13.64 23.72 1.39
CA ARG A 9 12.22 23.81 1.73
C ARG A 9 11.81 22.63 2.58
N ILE A 10 11.07 22.92 3.64
CA ILE A 10 10.58 21.94 4.61
C ILE A 10 9.06 22.00 4.66
N LEU A 11 8.43 20.85 4.50
CA LEU A 11 7.00 20.67 4.67
C LEU A 11 6.79 19.62 5.75
N GLY A 12 6.01 19.96 6.76
CA GLY A 12 5.55 19.03 7.77
C GLY A 12 4.04 19.13 7.89
N GLY A 13 3.38 18.01 8.16
CA GLY A 13 1.94 17.95 8.34
C GLY A 13 1.56 16.71 9.14
N ALA A 14 0.39 16.73 9.76
CA ALA A 14 -0.19 15.56 10.40
C ALA A 14 -1.68 15.51 10.06
N ARG A 15 -2.19 14.30 9.87
CA ARG A 15 -3.61 14.02 9.70
C ARG A 15 -4.08 13.21 10.90
N TYR A 16 -5.22 13.58 11.47
CA TYR A 16 -5.89 12.80 12.50
C TYR A 16 -7.18 12.25 11.92
N GLU A 17 -7.38 10.94 11.98
CA GLU A 17 -8.59 10.28 11.47
C GLU A 17 -9.33 9.58 12.59
N VAL A 18 -10.65 9.70 12.59
CA VAL A 18 -11.56 8.90 13.41
C VAL A 18 -12.48 8.17 12.45
N PHE A 19 -12.58 6.86 12.60
CA PHE A 19 -13.39 5.99 11.75
C PHE A 19 -14.30 5.16 12.65
N SER A 20 -15.58 5.05 12.28
CA SER A 20 -16.55 4.17 12.92
C SER A 20 -17.24 3.34 11.85
N GLN A 21 -17.43 2.06 12.13
CA GLN A 21 -18.09 1.11 11.25
C GLN A 21 -18.92 0.14 12.09
N ASP A 22 -20.19 0.03 11.72
CA ASP A 22 -21.14 -0.89 12.32
C ASP A 22 -21.65 -1.81 11.21
N LEU A 23 -21.51 -3.12 11.41
CA LEU A 23 -21.89 -4.14 10.45
C LEU A 23 -22.89 -5.07 11.12
N GLU A 24 -24.09 -5.13 10.56
CA GLU A 24 -25.11 -6.12 10.90
C GLU A 24 -25.20 -7.13 9.76
N ALA A 25 -24.93 -8.39 10.06
CA ALA A 25 -25.14 -9.49 9.14
C ALA A 25 -26.36 -10.31 9.57
N ALA A 26 -27.45 -10.19 8.82
CA ALA A 26 -28.64 -11.02 8.97
C ALA A 26 -28.67 -12.09 7.87
N SER A 27 -28.90 -13.34 8.25
CA SER A 27 -29.13 -14.43 7.31
C SER A 27 -30.63 -14.61 7.10
N PRO A 28 -31.15 -14.68 5.86
CA PRO A 28 -32.57 -14.96 5.62
C PRO A 28 -32.95 -16.43 5.90
N VAL A 29 -31.98 -17.27 6.30
CA VAL A 29 -32.13 -18.72 6.52
C VAL A 29 -31.97 -19.11 8.00
N VAL A 30 -31.37 -18.23 8.81
CA VAL A 30 -31.18 -18.42 10.27
C VAL A 30 -32.08 -17.40 10.97
N ASP A 31 -32.72 -17.76 12.09
CA ASP A 31 -33.66 -16.88 12.79
C ASP A 31 -33.06 -15.47 13.05
N GLU A 32 -33.89 -14.42 12.99
CA GLU A 32 -33.47 -13.01 13.13
C GLU A 32 -32.72 -12.72 14.46
N ASP A 33 -32.85 -13.59 15.47
CA ASP A 33 -32.19 -13.49 16.78
C ASP A 33 -30.69 -13.86 16.76
N ASP A 34 -30.14 -14.38 15.65
CA ASP A 34 -28.71 -14.73 15.49
C ASP A 34 -27.93 -13.73 14.61
N ALA A 35 -28.43 -12.50 14.43
CA ALA A 35 -27.71 -11.46 13.69
C ALA A 35 -26.33 -11.20 14.31
N VAL A 36 -25.26 -11.42 13.54
CA VAL A 36 -23.90 -11.14 14.03
C VAL A 36 -23.57 -9.69 13.73
N THR A 37 -23.29 -8.94 14.79
CA THR A 37 -22.87 -7.55 14.71
C THR A 37 -21.36 -7.43 14.87
N ALA A 38 -20.75 -6.53 14.09
CA ALA A 38 -19.34 -6.15 14.24
C ALA A 38 -19.25 -4.63 14.24
N GLU A 39 -18.86 -4.07 15.38
CA GLU A 39 -18.63 -2.64 15.56
C GLU A 39 -17.13 -2.38 15.66
N ARG A 40 -16.65 -1.34 14.97
CA ARG A 40 -15.24 -0.93 15.00
C ARG A 40 -15.11 0.57 15.02
N THR A 41 -14.33 1.07 15.97
CA THR A 41 -13.89 2.47 16.01
C THR A 41 -12.37 2.54 16.01
N ASP A 42 -11.80 3.18 14.99
CA ASP A 42 -10.36 3.42 14.88
C ASP A 42 -10.04 4.90 15.04
N THR A 43 -8.87 5.19 15.60
CA THR A 43 -8.35 6.55 15.74
C THR A 43 -6.87 6.55 15.41
N ASP A 44 -6.50 7.34 14.39
CA ASP A 44 -5.17 7.28 13.79
C ASP A 44 -4.53 8.67 13.70
N ALA A 45 -3.30 8.79 14.20
CA ALA A 45 -2.44 9.96 14.00
C ALA A 45 -1.40 9.66 12.92
N LEU A 46 -1.42 10.44 11.84
CA LEU A 46 -0.70 10.16 10.60
C LEU A 46 0.23 11.34 10.26
N PRO A 47 1.45 11.36 10.82
CA PRO A 47 2.42 12.39 10.52
C PRO A 47 3.00 12.21 9.10
N SER A 48 3.45 13.33 8.55
CA SER A 48 4.10 13.40 7.25
C SER A 48 5.13 14.54 7.23
N GLY A 49 6.17 14.35 6.45
CA GLY A 49 7.24 15.32 6.27
C GLY A 49 7.85 15.20 4.88
N SER A 50 8.28 16.32 4.32
CA SER A 50 9.05 16.35 3.09
C SER A 50 10.12 17.45 3.16
N LEU A 51 11.29 17.13 2.65
CA LEU A 51 12.41 18.02 2.47
C LEU A 51 12.67 18.16 0.97
N VAL A 52 12.90 19.39 0.50
CA VAL A 52 13.32 19.66 -0.87
C VAL A 52 14.60 20.47 -0.82
N PHE A 53 15.64 19.94 -1.43
CA PHE A 53 16.94 20.56 -1.59
C PHE A 53 17.12 20.98 -3.04
N ALA A 54 17.31 22.27 -3.31
CA ALA A 54 17.72 22.73 -4.63
C ALA A 54 19.22 22.48 -4.79
N LEU A 55 19.60 21.58 -5.70
CA LEU A 55 20.99 21.25 -6.01
C LEU A 55 21.60 22.20 -7.06
N GLY A 56 20.80 23.10 -7.62
CA GLY A 56 21.15 24.12 -8.61
C GLY A 56 19.89 24.87 -9.05
N GLU A 57 19.96 25.55 -10.19
CA GLU A 57 18.82 26.31 -10.72
C GLU A 57 17.73 25.41 -11.33
N ALA A 58 18.10 24.20 -11.75
CA ALA A 58 17.24 23.29 -12.50
C ALA A 58 17.17 21.88 -11.89
N MET A 59 17.71 21.66 -10.68
CA MET A 59 17.78 20.34 -10.06
C MET A 59 17.28 20.37 -8.62
N ASN A 60 16.49 19.36 -8.25
CA ASN A 60 15.98 19.17 -6.91
C ASN A 60 16.28 17.75 -6.41
N LEU A 61 16.54 17.64 -5.11
CA LEU A 61 16.50 16.39 -4.37
C LEU A 61 15.39 16.49 -3.33
N ARG A 62 14.44 15.57 -3.37
CA ARG A 62 13.29 15.52 -2.46
C ARG A 62 13.38 14.26 -1.61
N ALA A 63 13.29 14.41 -0.30
CA ALA A 63 13.06 13.31 0.61
C ALA A 63 11.64 13.42 1.18
N GLY A 64 10.94 12.29 1.25
CA GLY A 64 9.56 12.20 1.74
C GLY A 64 9.43 11.11 2.79
N TYR A 65 8.62 11.38 3.82
CA TYR A 65 8.13 10.38 4.74
C TYR A 65 6.66 10.63 5.05
N ARG A 66 5.83 9.59 5.04
CA ARG A 66 4.44 9.69 5.48
C ARG A 66 3.95 8.38 6.08
N MET A 67 3.09 8.50 7.07
CA MET A 67 2.30 7.38 7.58
C MET A 67 0.91 7.39 6.93
N SER A 68 0.42 6.21 6.58
CA SER A 68 -0.94 5.99 6.07
C SER A 68 -1.56 4.74 6.69
N VAL A 69 -2.88 4.59 6.55
CA VAL A 69 -3.60 3.39 7.02
C VAL A 69 -4.45 2.83 5.89
N ALA A 70 -4.55 1.50 5.83
CA ALA A 70 -5.48 0.78 4.98
C ALA A 70 -6.43 -0.01 5.87
N ARG A 71 -7.73 0.26 5.73
CA ARG A 71 -8.78 -0.39 6.52
C ARG A 71 -9.25 -1.63 5.80
N PRO A 72 -9.51 -2.74 6.51
CA PRO A 72 -10.09 -3.93 5.91
C PRO A 72 -11.37 -3.62 5.14
N ALA A 73 -11.54 -4.26 3.99
CA ALA A 73 -12.78 -4.18 3.24
C ALA A 73 -13.95 -4.73 4.10
N VAL A 74 -15.16 -4.22 3.92
CA VAL A 74 -16.35 -4.72 4.63
C VAL A 74 -16.51 -6.23 4.46
N SER A 75 -16.27 -6.75 3.26
CA SER A 75 -16.30 -8.19 2.97
C SER A 75 -15.22 -9.00 3.67
N ALA A 76 -14.13 -8.36 4.11
CA ALA A 76 -13.04 -9.01 4.84
C ALA A 76 -13.32 -9.09 6.35
N VAL A 77 -14.04 -8.12 6.92
CA VAL A 77 -14.46 -8.11 8.35
C VAL A 77 -15.87 -8.64 8.57
N ALA A 78 -16.60 -8.93 7.50
CA ALA A 78 -17.95 -9.45 7.54
C ALA A 78 -18.01 -10.76 8.34
N PRO A 79 -18.89 -10.89 9.35
CA PRO A 79 -19.04 -12.12 10.13
C PRO A 79 -19.85 -13.19 9.38
N PHE A 80 -19.68 -13.29 8.05
CA PHE A 80 -20.34 -14.27 7.22
C PHE A 80 -19.41 -14.80 6.14
N ARG A 81 -19.82 -15.92 5.57
CA ARG A 81 -19.07 -16.72 4.62
C ARG A 81 -19.47 -16.38 3.19
N ILE A 82 -18.49 -16.13 2.33
CA ILE A 82 -18.68 -15.81 0.92
C ILE A 82 -18.21 -17.00 0.08
N GLN A 83 -19.06 -17.48 -0.83
CA GLN A 83 -18.66 -18.51 -1.78
C GLN A 83 -17.92 -17.88 -2.97
N ASP A 84 -16.65 -18.22 -3.15
CA ASP A 84 -15.89 -17.94 -4.36
C ASP A 84 -16.10 -19.06 -5.37
N TYR A 85 -17.00 -18.83 -6.32
CA TYR A 85 -17.33 -19.78 -7.37
C TYR A 85 -16.19 -20.01 -8.39
N VAL A 86 -15.31 -19.03 -8.56
CA VAL A 86 -14.19 -19.12 -9.51
C VAL A 86 -13.11 -20.03 -8.94
N ARG A 87 -12.75 -19.82 -7.67
CA ARG A 87 -11.73 -20.63 -6.97
C ARG A 87 -12.30 -21.92 -6.41
N ARG A 88 -13.64 -22.09 -6.40
CA ARG A 88 -14.37 -23.18 -5.72
C ARG A 88 -13.98 -23.28 -4.24
N ARG A 89 -13.82 -22.11 -3.62
CA ARG A 89 -13.43 -21.97 -2.22
C ARG A 89 -14.47 -21.15 -1.49
N THR A 90 -14.43 -21.32 -0.19
CA THR A 90 -15.27 -20.63 0.76
C THR A 90 -14.39 -19.65 1.52
N ILE A 91 -14.78 -18.38 1.55
CA ILE A 91 -14.02 -17.30 2.19
C ILE A 91 -14.77 -16.86 3.44
N ASP A 92 -14.11 -17.00 4.59
CA ASP A 92 -14.59 -16.52 5.87
C ASP A 92 -14.02 -15.12 6.13
N GLY A 93 -14.90 -14.18 6.47
CA GLY A 93 -14.47 -12.91 7.02
C GLY A 93 -13.94 -13.07 8.44
N ASN A 94 -13.30 -12.01 8.93
CA ASN A 94 -12.68 -11.95 10.23
C ASN A 94 -12.95 -10.57 10.87
N PRO A 95 -13.95 -10.47 11.77
CA PRO A 95 -14.26 -9.23 12.48
C PRO A 95 -13.10 -8.68 13.31
N ASP A 96 -12.14 -9.52 13.69
CA ASP A 96 -10.99 -9.17 14.53
C ASP A 96 -9.80 -8.59 13.74
N LEU A 97 -9.93 -8.42 12.41
CA LEU A 97 -8.85 -7.87 11.59
C LEU A 97 -8.42 -6.48 12.06
N GLN A 98 -7.11 -6.35 12.25
CA GLN A 98 -6.47 -5.08 12.55
C GLN A 98 -6.30 -4.25 11.29
N ILE A 99 -6.29 -2.93 11.46
CA ILE A 99 -5.95 -2.00 10.38
C ILE A 99 -4.48 -2.15 9.99
N THR A 100 -4.22 -2.08 8.68
CA THR A 100 -2.84 -2.07 8.20
C THR A 100 -2.28 -0.67 8.28
N ARG A 101 -1.17 -0.49 8.99
CA ARG A 101 -0.43 0.78 9.04
C ARG A 101 0.74 0.72 8.07
N VAL A 102 0.97 1.78 7.32
CA VAL A 102 2.00 1.83 6.29
C VAL A 102 2.92 3.01 6.50
N HIS A 103 4.19 2.71 6.73
CA HIS A 103 5.28 3.69 6.71
C HIS A 103 5.77 3.81 5.27
N ASN A 104 5.77 5.02 4.71
CA ASN A 104 6.25 5.27 3.35
C ASN A 104 7.43 6.24 3.43
N ALA A 105 8.55 5.86 2.82
CA ALA A 105 9.71 6.72 2.64
C ALA A 105 10.12 6.76 1.16
N ASP A 106 10.50 7.93 0.68
CA ASP A 106 10.97 8.12 -0.69
C ASP A 106 12.11 9.14 -0.78
N LEU A 107 12.97 8.94 -1.78
CA LEU A 107 14.01 9.88 -2.19
C LEU A 107 13.94 10.03 -3.71
N ARG A 108 13.71 11.25 -4.18
CA ARG A 108 13.57 11.59 -5.59
C ARG A 108 14.55 12.67 -6.00
N TRP A 109 15.36 12.36 -7.01
CA TRP A 109 16.15 13.36 -7.74
C TRP A 109 15.39 13.77 -9.00
N GLU A 110 15.34 15.07 -9.27
CA GLU A 110 14.67 15.66 -10.43
C GLU A 110 15.58 16.68 -11.09
N TRP A 111 15.71 16.62 -12.41
CA TRP A 111 16.39 17.59 -13.24
C TRP A 111 15.46 18.08 -14.35
N PHE A 112 15.43 19.39 -14.57
CA PHE A 112 14.62 20.06 -15.58
C PHE A 112 15.53 20.74 -16.62
N PRO A 113 16.03 20.01 -17.64
CA PRO A 113 16.93 20.57 -18.64
C PRO A 113 16.30 21.69 -19.48
N GLY A 114 14.97 21.68 -19.60
CA GLY A 114 14.19 22.66 -20.32
C GLY A 114 12.82 22.89 -19.68
N PRO A 115 12.04 23.87 -20.16
CA PRO A 115 10.78 24.26 -19.54
C PRO A 115 9.70 23.16 -19.48
N THR A 116 9.81 22.17 -20.38
CA THR A 116 8.87 21.05 -20.51
C THR A 116 9.54 19.68 -20.37
N GLU A 117 10.85 19.67 -20.05
CA GLU A 117 11.66 18.46 -19.96
C GLU A 117 11.90 18.09 -18.50
N VAL A 118 11.90 16.80 -18.21
CA VAL A 118 12.22 16.27 -16.88
C VAL A 118 12.98 14.97 -17.00
N LEU A 119 14.00 14.81 -16.18
CA LEU A 119 14.64 13.54 -15.88
C LEU A 119 14.56 13.34 -14.38
N ALA A 120 13.99 12.22 -13.95
CA ALA A 120 13.86 11.93 -12.53
C ALA A 120 14.20 10.48 -12.21
N ALA A 121 14.77 10.30 -11.03
CA ALA A 121 15.04 8.99 -10.45
C ALA A 121 14.51 8.99 -9.02
N THR A 122 13.70 8.00 -8.68
CA THR A 122 13.08 7.86 -7.37
C THR A 122 13.45 6.50 -6.81
N VAL A 123 13.78 6.43 -5.52
CA VAL A 123 13.78 5.19 -4.76
C VAL A 123 12.75 5.31 -3.65
N PHE A 124 12.09 4.22 -3.33
CA PHE A 124 11.06 4.20 -2.30
C PHE A 124 11.12 2.92 -1.47
N TYR A 125 10.64 3.02 -0.24
CA TYR A 125 10.48 1.93 0.69
C TYR A 125 9.16 2.07 1.43
N LYS A 126 8.41 0.98 1.53
CA LYS A 126 7.17 0.88 2.27
C LYS A 126 7.25 -0.32 3.21
N GLU A 127 6.85 -0.09 4.44
CA GLU A 127 6.70 -1.11 5.47
C GLU A 127 5.24 -1.14 5.91
N PHE A 128 4.66 -2.33 5.85
CA PHE A 128 3.27 -2.61 6.22
C PHE A 128 3.29 -3.36 7.55
N ILE A 129 2.61 -2.77 8.53
CA ILE A 129 2.38 -3.34 9.85
C ILE A 129 0.95 -3.87 9.86
N ASP A 130 0.79 -5.12 10.27
CA ASP A 130 -0.48 -5.85 10.24
C ASP A 130 -1.19 -5.83 8.86
N PRO A 131 -0.51 -6.09 7.72
CA PRO A 131 -1.21 -6.34 6.46
C PRO A 131 -2.08 -7.58 6.60
N TYR A 132 -3.21 -7.67 5.90
CA TYR A 132 -4.07 -8.86 5.96
C TYR A 132 -4.10 -9.60 4.62
N GLU A 133 -4.17 -10.93 4.69
CA GLU A 133 -4.18 -11.84 3.56
C GLU A 133 -5.16 -12.99 3.75
N LEU A 134 -5.46 -13.70 2.66
CA LEU A 134 -6.26 -14.93 2.71
C LEU A 134 -5.38 -16.14 3.05
N VAL A 135 -5.60 -16.70 4.24
CA VAL A 135 -4.90 -17.87 4.76
C VAL A 135 -5.80 -19.10 4.66
N VAL A 136 -5.23 -20.26 4.30
CA VAL A 136 -5.95 -21.54 4.28
C VAL A 136 -6.21 -22.00 5.70
N GLN A 137 -7.45 -22.38 6.00
CA GLN A 137 -7.85 -22.79 7.36
C GLN A 137 -7.87 -24.31 7.54
N ASN A 138 -8.10 -25.07 6.47
CA ASN A 138 -8.25 -26.52 6.52
C ASN A 138 -7.31 -27.23 5.54
N ALA A 139 -6.96 -28.48 5.87
CA ALA A 139 -6.06 -29.29 5.07
C ALA A 139 -6.51 -29.48 3.60
N GLU A 140 -7.83 -29.48 3.34
CA GLU A 140 -8.35 -29.60 1.97
C GLU A 140 -8.17 -28.32 1.13
N GLY A 141 -7.82 -27.19 1.75
CA GLY A 141 -7.66 -25.90 1.07
C GLY A 141 -8.97 -25.32 0.51
N SER A 142 -10.11 -25.83 0.97
CA SER A 142 -11.44 -25.39 0.52
C SER A 142 -11.93 -24.14 1.26
N THR A 143 -11.42 -23.88 2.46
CA THR A 143 -11.76 -22.72 3.28
C THR A 143 -10.56 -21.78 3.40
N LEU A 144 -10.80 -20.51 3.10
CA LEU A 144 -9.87 -19.41 3.30
C LEU A 144 -10.45 -18.46 4.35
N LYS A 145 -9.60 -17.81 5.12
CA LYS A 145 -9.99 -16.77 6.07
C LYS A 145 -9.01 -15.61 5.97
N TYR A 146 -9.52 -14.39 6.14
CA TYR A 146 -8.64 -13.23 6.24
C TYR A 146 -7.93 -13.21 7.60
N GLU A 147 -6.62 -13.07 7.59
CA GLU A 147 -5.80 -12.93 8.81
C GLU A 147 -4.73 -11.87 8.62
N ASN A 148 -4.37 -11.18 9.70
CA ASN A 148 -3.21 -10.28 9.69
C ASN A 148 -1.93 -11.12 9.63
N ALA A 149 -1.05 -10.78 8.68
CA ALA A 149 0.29 -11.29 8.53
C ALA A 149 1.26 -10.56 9.49
N GLU A 150 2.45 -11.13 9.73
CA GLU A 150 3.45 -10.54 10.63
C GLU A 150 3.98 -9.20 10.11
N GLY A 151 4.08 -9.06 8.79
CA GLY A 151 4.49 -7.81 8.15
C GLY A 151 4.61 -7.95 6.65
N ALA A 152 4.77 -6.82 5.95
CA ALA A 152 5.16 -6.82 4.56
C ALA A 152 6.06 -5.64 4.22
N THR A 153 6.88 -5.81 3.20
CA THR A 153 7.75 -4.77 2.65
C THR A 153 7.53 -4.62 1.15
N ASN A 154 7.64 -3.39 0.66
CA ASN A 154 7.59 -3.09 -0.76
C ASN A 154 8.56 -1.94 -1.06
N TYR A 155 9.56 -2.20 -1.89
CA TYR A 155 10.61 -1.22 -2.18
C TYR A 155 11.03 -1.32 -3.64
N GLY A 156 11.55 -0.22 -4.17
CA GLY A 156 11.87 -0.17 -5.58
C GLY A 156 12.49 1.13 -6.03
N ALA A 157 12.69 1.21 -7.33
CA ALA A 157 13.20 2.37 -8.02
C ALA A 157 12.34 2.70 -9.24
N GLU A 158 12.14 3.99 -9.49
CA GLU A 158 11.41 4.51 -10.64
C GLU A 158 12.28 5.52 -11.40
N LEU A 159 12.33 5.38 -12.72
CA LEU A 159 12.95 6.34 -13.63
C LEU A 159 11.86 6.98 -14.49
N GLU A 160 11.91 8.30 -14.61
CA GLU A 160 11.01 9.08 -15.46
C GLU A 160 11.84 9.96 -16.38
N ALA A 161 11.51 9.98 -17.66
CA ALA A 161 12.13 10.87 -18.63
C ALA A 161 11.07 11.48 -19.54
N ARG A 162 11.13 12.79 -19.72
CA ARG A 162 10.43 13.54 -20.74
C ARG A 162 11.42 14.49 -21.39
N VAL A 163 11.65 14.31 -22.68
CA VAL A 163 12.64 15.08 -23.45
C VAL A 163 12.00 15.64 -24.71
N GLY A 164 12.37 16.86 -25.07
CA GLY A 164 12.05 17.48 -26.35
C GLY A 164 12.98 16.95 -27.43
N LEU A 165 12.46 16.74 -28.64
CA LEU A 165 13.23 16.20 -29.75
C LEU A 165 13.80 17.28 -30.68
N GLY A 166 13.51 18.55 -30.39
CA GLY A 166 14.04 19.69 -31.16
C GLY A 166 15.57 19.78 -31.19
N ASN A 167 16.25 19.26 -30.17
CA ASN A 167 17.72 19.19 -30.13
C ASN A 167 18.32 18.16 -31.09
N LEU A 168 17.52 17.21 -31.59
CA LEU A 168 17.96 16.19 -32.56
C LEU A 168 17.81 16.67 -34.00
N SER A 169 16.73 17.40 -34.31
CA SER A 169 16.48 18.00 -35.62
C SER A 169 15.46 19.14 -35.52
N PRO A 170 15.64 20.25 -36.26
CA PRO A 170 14.66 21.34 -36.31
C PRO A 170 13.25 20.88 -36.71
N ALA A 171 13.12 19.81 -37.50
CA ALA A 171 11.83 19.26 -37.89
C ALA A 171 11.06 18.60 -36.74
N LEU A 172 11.71 18.35 -35.60
CA LEU A 172 11.14 17.70 -34.42
C LEU A 172 10.95 18.70 -33.26
N SER A 173 11.01 20.01 -33.50
CA SER A 173 10.89 21.05 -32.46
C SER A 173 9.61 20.96 -31.64
N ASP A 174 8.53 20.49 -32.26
CA ASP A 174 7.21 20.40 -31.66
C ASP A 174 6.89 19.00 -31.11
N LEU A 175 7.87 18.08 -31.16
CA LEU A 175 7.72 16.71 -30.70
C LEU A 175 8.46 16.49 -29.37
N SER A 176 7.83 15.73 -28.47
CA SER A 176 8.43 15.27 -27.22
C SER A 176 8.26 13.76 -27.06
N LEU A 177 9.18 13.15 -26.33
CA LEU A 177 9.14 11.74 -25.96
C LEU A 177 9.10 11.63 -24.44
N GLY A 178 8.16 10.84 -23.93
CA GLY A 178 8.04 10.52 -22.50
C GLY A 178 8.16 9.01 -22.28
N THR A 179 8.84 8.61 -21.20
CA THR A 179 8.94 7.22 -20.75
C THR A 179 9.04 7.15 -19.23
N ASN A 180 8.57 6.04 -18.67
CA ASN A 180 8.71 5.70 -17.27
C ASN A 180 9.10 4.22 -17.15
N LEU A 181 9.91 3.90 -16.15
CA LEU A 181 10.33 2.54 -15.81
C LEU A 181 10.25 2.38 -14.29
N LEU A 182 9.59 1.31 -13.83
CA LEU A 182 9.48 0.95 -12.42
C LEU A 182 10.06 -0.44 -12.22
N LEU A 183 10.90 -0.60 -11.20
CA LEU A 183 11.38 -1.88 -10.71
C LEU A 183 11.01 -1.99 -9.24
N VAL A 184 10.31 -3.05 -8.85
CA VAL A 184 9.80 -3.21 -7.48
C VAL A 184 9.94 -4.65 -7.00
N ALA A 185 10.35 -4.78 -5.74
CA ALA A 185 10.33 -6.03 -5.00
C ALA A 185 9.38 -5.89 -3.81
N SER A 186 8.62 -6.96 -3.54
CA SER A 186 7.70 -7.02 -2.41
C SER A 186 7.72 -8.38 -1.75
N GLN A 187 7.65 -8.39 -0.43
CA GLN A 187 7.62 -9.60 0.38
C GLN A 187 6.58 -9.45 1.48
N ILE A 188 5.84 -10.53 1.76
CA ILE A 188 4.94 -10.63 2.92
C ILE A 188 5.35 -11.83 3.77
N ASP A 189 5.40 -11.61 5.07
CA ASP A 189 5.74 -12.61 6.08
C ASP A 189 4.45 -13.02 6.79
N LEU A 190 3.97 -14.24 6.53
CA LEU A 190 2.70 -14.73 7.05
C LEU A 190 2.85 -15.19 8.50
N ALA A 191 1.83 -14.95 9.31
CA ALA A 191 1.77 -15.53 10.65
C ALA A 191 1.68 -17.05 10.56
N CYS A 192 2.35 -17.74 11.48
CA CYS A 192 2.28 -19.20 11.60
C CYS A 192 0.91 -19.60 12.19
N THR A 193 -0.13 -19.65 11.35
CA THR A 193 -1.46 -20.13 11.71
C THR A 193 -1.52 -21.65 11.47
N PRO A 194 -1.64 -22.49 12.52
CA PRO A 194 -1.75 -23.93 12.36
C PRO A 194 -3.04 -24.28 11.62
N LEU A 195 -2.94 -25.16 10.62
CA LEU A 195 -4.11 -25.68 9.92
C LEU A 195 -5.01 -26.48 10.90
N GLU A 196 -6.33 -26.28 10.81
CA GLU A 196 -7.27 -27.11 11.56
C GLU A 196 -7.06 -28.59 11.19
N GLY A 197 -6.75 -29.41 12.20
CA GLY A 197 -6.50 -30.84 12.03
C GLY A 197 -5.07 -31.24 11.67
N VAL A 198 -4.15 -30.29 11.44
CA VAL A 198 -2.72 -30.59 11.15
C VAL A 198 -1.80 -29.69 12.00
N PRO A 199 -1.46 -30.10 13.23
CA PRO A 199 -0.60 -29.31 14.10
C PRO A 199 0.83 -29.22 13.55
N GLY A 200 1.32 -28.00 13.31
CA GLY A 200 2.74 -27.72 13.03
C GLY A 200 3.10 -27.45 11.56
N GLU A 201 2.15 -27.48 10.62
CA GLU A 201 2.35 -26.97 9.27
C GLU A 201 1.84 -25.53 9.16
N CYS A 202 2.74 -24.60 8.83
CA CYS A 202 2.43 -23.18 8.63
C CYS A 202 2.60 -22.81 7.17
N GLN A 203 1.86 -21.79 6.70
CA GLN A 203 2.00 -21.29 5.34
C GLN A 203 3.35 -20.61 5.12
N GLU A 204 3.92 -20.81 3.93
CA GLU A 204 5.20 -20.20 3.54
C GLU A 204 5.04 -18.75 3.06
N ASN A 205 6.06 -17.94 3.30
CA ASN A 205 6.11 -16.53 2.88
C ASN A 205 6.04 -16.39 1.34
N TYR A 206 5.47 -15.28 0.87
CA TYR A 206 5.36 -14.98 -0.57
C TYR A 206 6.25 -13.79 -0.93
N THR A 207 7.13 -13.96 -1.93
CA THR A 207 7.98 -12.91 -2.49
C THR A 207 7.66 -12.72 -3.97
N SER A 208 7.48 -11.45 -4.38
CA SER A 208 7.23 -11.06 -5.76
C SER A 208 8.24 -10.00 -6.20
N THR A 209 8.62 -10.03 -7.47
CA THR A 209 9.49 -9.03 -8.10
C THR A 209 8.94 -8.74 -9.49
N SER A 210 8.79 -7.46 -9.83
CA SER A 210 8.24 -6.99 -11.11
C SER A 210 8.96 -5.76 -11.62
#